data_AF-A0A9P4HK37-F1
#
_entry.id   AF-A0A9P4HK37-F1
#
_cell.length_a   1.000
_cell.length_b   1.000
_cell.length_c   1.000
_cell.angle_alpha   90.00
_cell.angle_beta   90.00
_cell.angle_gamma   90.00
#
_symmetry.space_group_name_H-M   'P 1'
#
loop_
_entity.id
_entity.type
_entity.pdbx_description
1 polymer ?
#
loop_
_entity_poly.entity_id
_entity_poly.type
_entity_poly.pdbx_seq_one_letter_code
_entity_poly.pdbx_strand_id
1 'polypeptide(L)'
;MEASANDHNPNLAMIQHNNREPALLRLPGELRNRVYGYVLGGANCVVPDWELKIRRFAQDSQSYPFAILEVCLQTYQETSSLPFSLNNFEIQSMAVLLSLPLSKAQKSAISSIRLEAVLMDKEDVEDDVPIFLLEASRQYGYTKLQDLLPGV
;
A
#
# COMPACT_ATOMS: atom_id res chain seq x y z
N MET A 1 1.92 34.01 46.10
CA MET A 1 0.69 33.57 45.41
C MET A 1 1.00 33.53 43.93
N GLU A 2 1.52 32.42 43.43
CA GLU A 2 1.70 32.22 41.99
C GLU A 2 1.09 30.86 41.66
N ALA A 3 -0.14 30.90 41.13
CA ALA A 3 -0.79 29.74 40.56
C ALA A 3 -0.06 29.42 39.25
N SER A 4 0.76 28.36 39.29
CA SER A 4 1.45 27.84 38.12
C SER A 4 0.41 27.33 37.11
N ALA A 5 0.25 28.09 36.03
CA ALA A 5 -0.48 27.72 34.83
C ALA A 5 0.30 26.62 34.10
N ASN A 6 0.33 25.41 34.67
CA ASN A 6 0.96 24.28 34.02
C ASN A 6 -0.05 23.64 33.06
N ASP A 7 -0.13 24.27 31.89
CA ASP A 7 -0.13 23.62 30.59
C ASP A 7 -0.82 22.24 30.56
N HIS A 8 -2.14 22.26 30.38
CA HIS A 8 -2.94 21.08 30.10
C HIS A 8 -2.63 20.65 28.66
N ASN A 9 -1.44 20.05 28.45
CA ASN A 9 -1.03 19.53 27.16
C ASN A 9 -1.69 18.16 26.98
N PRO A 10 -2.75 18.05 26.16
CA PRO A 10 -3.52 16.80 26.00
C PRO A 10 -2.66 15.66 25.44
N ASN A 11 -1.51 15.97 24.80
CA ASN A 11 -0.57 14.94 24.36
C ASN A 11 0.08 14.19 25.52
N LEU A 12 0.32 14.83 26.66
CA LEU A 12 1.04 14.17 27.77
C LEU A 12 0.20 13.05 28.41
N ALA A 13 -1.11 13.28 28.56
CA ALA A 13 -2.06 12.29 29.08
C ALA A 13 -2.24 11.11 28.10
N MET A 14 -2.27 11.39 26.80
CA MET A 14 -2.31 10.37 25.75
C MET A 14 -1.03 9.52 25.75
N ILE A 15 0.14 10.15 25.85
CA ILE A 15 1.45 9.45 25.95
C ILE A 15 1.52 8.54 27.20
N GLN A 16 0.95 8.96 28.33
CA GLN A 16 0.94 8.16 29.56
C GLN A 16 -0.03 6.96 29.48
N HIS A 17 -1.17 7.12 28.79
CA HIS A 17 -2.08 6.00 28.50
C HIS A 17 -1.42 4.98 27.57
N ASN A 18 -0.69 5.46 26.57
CA ASN A 18 0.05 4.65 25.60
C ASN A 18 1.27 3.89 26.20
N ASN A 19 1.71 4.24 27.41
CA ASN A 19 2.70 3.44 28.14
C ASN A 19 2.08 2.24 28.89
N ARG A 20 0.75 2.22 29.05
CA ARG A 20 -0.01 1.07 29.59
C ARG A 20 -0.56 0.15 28.48
N GLU A 21 -0.24 0.47 27.23
CA GLU A 21 -0.79 -0.04 25.96
C GLU A 21 -0.10 -1.33 25.45
N PRO A 22 -0.59 -1.97 24.36
CA PRO A 22 -0.43 -3.39 24.06
C PRO A 22 1.02 -3.84 23.82
N ALA A 23 1.26 -5.13 24.08
CA ALA A 23 2.58 -5.79 24.06
C ALA A 23 3.44 -5.48 22.81
N LEU A 24 2.81 -5.20 21.66
CA LEU A 24 3.50 -4.88 20.41
C LEU A 24 4.33 -3.60 20.48
N LEU A 25 3.81 -2.52 21.08
CA LEU A 25 4.50 -1.22 21.11
C LEU A 25 5.66 -1.18 22.12
N ARG A 26 5.73 -2.15 23.03
CA ARG A 26 6.85 -2.33 23.97
C ARG A 26 8.05 -3.04 23.35
N LEU A 27 7.86 -3.71 22.21
CA LEU A 27 8.96 -4.36 21.51
C LEU A 27 9.90 -3.30 20.92
N PRO A 28 11.21 -3.53 20.87
CA PRO A 28 12.13 -2.75 20.04
C PRO A 28 11.65 -2.64 18.59
N GLY A 29 11.95 -1.52 17.94
CA GLY A 29 11.48 -1.23 16.58
C GLY A 29 11.85 -2.32 15.57
N GLU A 30 12.99 -2.97 15.75
CA GLU A 30 13.44 -4.09 14.92
C GLU A 30 12.51 -5.29 14.99
N LEU A 31 12.02 -5.63 16.19
CA LEU A 31 11.08 -6.73 16.39
C LEU A 31 9.70 -6.37 15.87
N ARG A 32 9.26 -5.12 16.05
CA ARG A 32 8.01 -4.64 15.45
C ARG A 32 8.05 -4.75 13.93
N ASN A 33 9.12 -4.29 13.29
CA ASN A 33 9.31 -4.40 11.84
C ASN A 33 9.26 -5.84 11.34
N ARG A 34 9.81 -6.80 12.10
CA ARG A 34 9.68 -8.23 11.76
C ARG A 34 8.23 -8.71 11.85
N VAL A 35 7.51 -8.37 12.91
CA VAL A 35 6.08 -8.70 13.06
C VAL A 35 5.27 -8.10 11.92
N TYR A 36 5.47 -6.81 11.64
CA TYR A 36 4.81 -6.13 10.53
C TYR A 36 5.13 -6.79 9.19
N GLY A 37 6.36 -7.23 8.96
CA GLY A 37 6.73 -7.96 7.75
C GLY A 37 5.94 -9.26 7.56
N TYR A 38 5.67 -10.00 8.64
CA TYR A 38 4.84 -11.21 8.58
C TYR A 38 3.35 -10.91 8.37
N VAL A 39 2.86 -9.78 8.88
CA VAL A 39 1.44 -9.40 8.76
C VAL A 39 1.13 -8.74 7.42
N LEU A 40 2.03 -7.87 6.95
CA LEU A 40 1.82 -7.00 5.80
C LEU A 40 2.46 -7.51 4.51
N GLY A 41 3.27 -8.57 4.55
CA GLY A 41 4.04 -9.07 3.42
C GLY A 41 3.62 -10.45 2.93
N GLY A 42 4.15 -10.86 1.77
CA GLY A 42 3.96 -12.20 1.22
C GLY A 42 2.60 -12.44 0.54
N ALA A 43 1.78 -11.41 0.37
CA ALA A 43 0.54 -11.46 -0.39
C ALA A 43 0.76 -11.11 -1.87
N ASN A 44 -0.15 -11.61 -2.72
CA ASN A 44 -0.32 -11.14 -4.09
C ASN A 44 -1.52 -10.19 -4.10
N CYS A 45 -1.26 -8.91 -4.38
CA CYS A 45 -2.26 -7.87 -4.42
C CYS A 45 -2.74 -7.69 -5.86
N VAL A 46 -3.94 -8.17 -6.16
CA VAL A 46 -4.58 -7.92 -7.46
C VAL A 46 -5.27 -6.56 -7.39
N VAL A 47 -4.94 -5.66 -8.32
CA VAL A 47 -5.61 -4.36 -8.46
C VAL A 47 -6.42 -4.40 -9.76
N PRO A 48 -7.73 -4.71 -9.68
CA PRO A 48 -8.57 -4.77 -10.86
C PRO A 48 -8.78 -3.37 -11.47
N ASP A 49 -8.84 -3.27 -12.80
CA ASP A 49 -8.97 -1.98 -13.52
C ASP A 49 -10.32 -1.28 -13.19
N TRP A 50 -11.37 -2.07 -12.96
CA TRP A 50 -12.69 -1.57 -12.63
C TRP A 50 -12.78 -0.93 -11.22
N GLU A 51 -11.79 -1.13 -10.35
CA GLU A 51 -11.78 -0.57 -8.99
C GLU A 51 -11.52 0.94 -8.93
N LEU A 52 -11.18 1.60 -10.04
CA LEU A 52 -11.27 3.06 -10.10
C LEU A 52 -12.70 3.58 -9.90
N LYS A 53 -13.71 2.75 -10.11
CA LYS A 53 -15.12 3.08 -9.80
C LYS A 53 -15.62 2.47 -8.49
N ILE A 54 -14.90 1.52 -7.88
CA ILE A 54 -15.46 0.75 -6.78
C ILE A 54 -14.57 0.80 -5.55
N ARG A 55 -14.74 1.90 -4.80
CA ARG A 55 -14.14 2.10 -3.48
C ARG A 55 -14.49 1.03 -2.42
N ARG A 56 -15.31 0.00 -2.69
CA ARG A 56 -15.82 -0.91 -1.65
C ARG A 56 -16.34 -2.24 -2.20
N PHE A 57 -15.48 -3.22 -2.44
CA PHE A 57 -15.86 -4.64 -2.38
C PHE A 57 -14.73 -5.34 -1.61
N ALA A 58 -14.82 -5.56 -0.29
CA ALA A 58 -15.73 -6.45 0.41
C ALA A 58 -15.79 -7.85 -0.22
N GLN A 59 -15.29 -8.81 0.58
CA GLN A 59 -15.74 -10.19 0.66
C GLN A 59 -15.22 -11.15 -0.41
N ASP A 60 -14.00 -11.64 -0.19
CA ASP A 60 -13.84 -13.07 0.04
C ASP A 60 -12.65 -13.29 1.00
N SER A 61 -12.96 -13.83 2.18
CA SER A 61 -12.04 -14.14 3.30
C SER A 61 -11.43 -12.96 4.08
N GLN A 62 -12.24 -12.25 4.88
CA GLN A 62 -11.98 -11.58 6.19
C GLN A 62 -10.61 -10.97 6.59
N SER A 63 -9.62 -10.84 5.71
CA SER A 63 -8.34 -10.23 6.05
C SER A 63 -8.36 -8.82 5.49
N TYR A 64 -8.38 -7.83 6.38
CA TYR A 64 -8.10 -6.45 6.02
C TYR A 64 -6.58 -6.28 6.06
N PRO A 65 -5.84 -6.49 4.95
CA PRO A 65 -4.38 -6.60 4.97
C PRO A 65 -3.71 -5.31 5.48
N PHE A 66 -4.45 -4.19 5.50
CA PHE A 66 -3.95 -2.89 5.93
C PHE A 66 -4.63 -2.35 7.19
N ALA A 67 -5.50 -3.12 7.87
CA ALA A 67 -6.17 -2.64 9.09
C ALA A 67 -5.18 -2.22 10.18
N ILE A 68 -4.01 -2.87 10.26
CA ILE A 68 -2.96 -2.51 11.22
C ILE A 68 -2.38 -1.10 10.97
N LEU A 69 -2.44 -0.60 9.73
CA LEU A 69 -2.00 0.75 9.38
C LEU A 69 -2.95 1.83 9.94
N GLU A 70 -4.20 1.47 10.22
CA GLU A 70 -5.25 2.40 10.67
C GLU A 70 -5.33 2.51 12.21
N VAL A 71 -4.57 1.69 12.95
CA VAL A 71 -4.67 1.61 14.41
C VAL A 71 -4.09 2.85 15.09
N CYS A 72 -2.86 3.24 14.75
CA CYS A 72 -2.21 4.43 15.33
C CYS A 72 -1.17 5.05 14.39
N LEU A 73 -0.84 6.32 14.65
CA LEU A 73 0.10 7.08 13.81
C LEU A 73 1.51 6.49 13.80
N GLN A 74 1.98 5.95 14.94
CA GLN A 74 3.30 5.35 15.03
C GLN A 74 3.41 4.13 14.10
N THR A 75 2.44 3.21 14.17
CA THR A 75 2.41 2.04 13.28
C THR A 75 2.34 2.48 11.83
N TYR A 76 1.49 3.44 11.50
CA TYR A 76 1.41 3.98 10.14
C TYR A 76 2.77 4.52 9.65
N GLN A 77 3.45 5.34 10.46
CA GLN A 77 4.76 5.90 10.10
C GLN A 77 5.83 4.82 9.90
N GLU A 78 5.82 3.78 10.74
CA GLU A 78 6.78 2.67 10.66
C GLU A 78 6.53 1.74 9.46
N THR A 79 5.27 1.59 9.04
CA THR A 79 4.87 0.47 8.17
C THR A 79 4.22 0.86 6.86
N SER A 80 3.89 2.13 6.63
CA SER A 80 3.16 2.58 5.43
C SER A 80 3.81 2.23 4.09
N SER A 81 5.12 1.94 4.06
CA SER A 81 5.84 1.47 2.87
C SER A 81 5.95 -0.05 2.75
N LEU A 82 5.79 -0.79 3.86
CA LEU A 82 6.00 -2.25 3.90
C LEU A 82 5.04 -3.03 2.99
N PRO A 83 3.74 -2.71 2.91
CA PRO A 83 2.84 -3.36 1.96
C PRO A 83 3.33 -3.29 0.52
N PHE A 84 4.00 -2.20 0.16
CA PHE A 84 4.44 -1.94 -1.21
C PHE A 84 5.77 -2.63 -1.51
N SER A 85 6.65 -2.73 -0.51
CA SER A 85 7.95 -3.37 -0.68
C SER A 85 7.93 -4.88 -0.54
N LEU A 86 6.99 -5.44 0.23
CA LEU A 86 6.96 -6.86 0.62
C LEU A 86 5.92 -7.70 -0.14
N ASN A 87 5.07 -7.10 -0.97
CA ASN A 87 4.06 -7.81 -1.75
C ASN A 87 4.32 -7.69 -3.25
N ASN A 88 3.74 -8.63 -4.00
CA ASN A 88 3.71 -8.56 -5.45
C ASN A 88 2.39 -7.93 -5.88
N PHE A 89 2.44 -6.98 -6.82
CA PHE A 89 1.24 -6.33 -7.35
C PHE A 89 0.93 -6.88 -8.73
N GLU A 90 -0.28 -7.37 -8.91
CA GLU A 90 -0.81 -7.77 -10.20
C GLU A 90 -1.77 -6.67 -10.67
N ILE A 91 -1.39 -5.98 -11.74
CA ILE A 91 -2.16 -4.83 -12.26
C ILE A 91 -2.56 -5.12 -13.70
N GLN A 92 -3.77 -4.72 -14.08
CA GLN A 92 -4.29 -4.92 -15.43
C GLN A 92 -3.76 -3.89 -16.42
N SER A 93 -3.53 -2.65 -15.95
CA SER A 93 -2.97 -1.59 -16.78
C SER A 93 -2.08 -0.64 -15.97
N MET A 94 -1.13 -0.01 -16.66
CA MET A 94 -0.27 1.01 -16.05
C MET A 94 -1.06 2.27 -15.66
N ALA A 95 -2.17 2.55 -16.34
CA ALA A 95 -3.05 3.67 -16.00
C ALA A 95 -3.62 3.52 -14.59
N VAL A 96 -4.04 2.30 -14.21
CA VAL A 96 -4.52 1.98 -12.87
C VAL A 96 -3.44 2.32 -11.84
N LEU A 97 -2.22 1.80 -12.00
CA LEU A 97 -1.13 2.06 -11.06
C LEU A 97 -0.82 3.55 -10.89
N LEU A 98 -0.83 4.31 -11.99
CA LEU A 98 -0.59 5.76 -11.95
C LEU A 98 -1.70 6.51 -11.22
N SER A 99 -2.94 6.07 -11.39
CA SER A 99 -4.14 6.67 -10.80
C SER A 99 -4.38 6.31 -9.33
N LEU A 100 -3.70 5.28 -8.80
CA LEU A 100 -3.81 4.93 -7.39
C LEU A 100 -3.39 6.11 -6.50
N PRO A 101 -4.11 6.38 -5.39
CA PRO A 101 -3.83 7.48 -4.47
C PRO A 101 -2.64 7.17 -3.53
N LEU A 102 -1.52 6.73 -4.11
CA LEU A 102 -0.29 6.40 -3.40
C LEU A 102 0.66 7.60 -3.39
N SER A 103 1.32 7.81 -2.26
CA SER A 103 2.42 8.77 -2.15
C SER A 103 3.61 8.36 -3.03
N LYS A 104 4.49 9.32 -3.35
CA LYS A 104 5.72 9.05 -4.11
C LYS A 104 6.56 7.94 -3.47
N ALA A 105 6.73 7.99 -2.14
CA ALA A 105 7.48 6.99 -1.40
C ALA A 105 6.86 5.59 -1.46
N GLN A 106 5.52 5.49 -1.46
CA GLN A 106 4.83 4.21 -1.63
C GLN A 106 5.00 3.66 -3.04
N LYS A 107 4.86 4.51 -4.06
CA LYS A 107 5.11 4.12 -5.45
C LYS A 107 6.55 3.63 -5.64
N SER A 108 7.54 4.36 -5.13
CA SER A 108 8.94 3.96 -5.24
C SER A 108 9.30 2.71 -4.43
N ALA A 109 8.52 2.39 -3.39
CA ALA A 109 8.66 1.17 -2.60
C ALA A 109 8.14 -0.08 -3.34
N ILE A 110 7.30 0.07 -4.37
CA ILE A 110 6.82 -1.06 -5.17
C ILE A 110 8.00 -1.70 -5.92
N SER A 111 8.35 -2.91 -5.51
CA SER A 111 9.53 -3.63 -6.01
C SER A 111 9.19 -4.68 -7.07
N SER A 112 7.95 -5.16 -7.11
CA SER A 112 7.48 -6.19 -8.04
C SER A 112 6.09 -5.87 -8.58
N ILE A 113 5.99 -5.83 -9.91
CA ILE A 113 4.74 -5.63 -10.64
C ILE A 113 4.62 -6.73 -11.70
N ARG A 114 3.46 -7.37 -11.76
CA ARG A 114 3.04 -8.23 -12.86
C ARG A 114 1.92 -7.54 -13.61
N LEU A 115 2.10 -7.41 -14.91
CA LEU A 115 1.05 -6.93 -15.81
C LEU A 115 0.24 -8.13 -16.27
N GLU A 116 -1.03 -8.17 -15.88
CA GLU A 116 -1.95 -9.19 -16.35
C GLU A 116 -2.38 -8.84 -17.77
N ALA A 117 -2.06 -9.71 -18.73
CA ALA A 117 -2.52 -9.56 -20.09
C ALA A 117 -4.01 -9.93 -20.15
N VAL A 118 -4.89 -8.95 -19.93
CA VAL A 118 -6.31 -9.13 -20.15
C VAL A 118 -6.52 -9.32 -21.65
N LEU A 119 -6.76 -10.55 -22.06
CA LEU A 119 -7.32 -10.84 -23.38
C LEU A 119 -8.76 -10.32 -23.33
N MET A 120 -8.95 -9.04 -23.67
CA MET A 120 -10.29 -8.53 -23.91
C MET A 120 -10.84 -9.27 -25.13
N ASP A 121 -11.98 -9.93 -24.98
CA ASP A 121 -12.69 -10.50 -26.12
C ASP A 121 -12.94 -9.37 -27.13
N LYS A 122 -12.63 -9.62 -28.40
CA LYS A 122 -12.64 -8.61 -29.47
C LYS A 122 -13.97 -7.88 -29.64
N GLU A 123 -15.04 -8.37 -29.02
CA GLU A 123 -16.38 -7.82 -29.12
C GLU A 123 -16.61 -6.58 -28.22
N ASP A 124 -15.75 -6.33 -27.23
CA ASP A 124 -15.92 -5.22 -26.25
C ASP A 124 -14.90 -4.07 -26.42
N VAL A 125 -14.01 -4.12 -27.41
CA VAL A 125 -12.99 -3.08 -27.61
C VAL A 125 -13.56 -1.98 -28.50
N GLU A 126 -13.99 -0.87 -27.88
CA GLU A 126 -14.14 0.40 -28.60
C GLU A 126 -12.78 0.77 -29.23
N ASP A 127 -12.79 1.10 -30.52
CA ASP A 127 -11.66 1.13 -31.47
C ASP A 127 -10.42 2.01 -31.11
N ASP A 128 -10.34 2.61 -29.93
CA ASP A 128 -9.34 3.63 -29.58
C ASP A 128 -8.43 3.30 -28.39
N VAL A 129 -8.47 2.09 -27.82
CA VAL A 129 -7.53 1.74 -26.73
C VAL A 129 -6.20 1.22 -27.30
N PRO A 130 -5.05 1.87 -27.03
CA PRO A 130 -3.78 1.50 -27.63
C PRO A 130 -3.25 0.18 -27.05
N ILE A 131 -3.38 -0.88 -27.85
CA ILE A 131 -2.84 -2.25 -27.66
C ILE A 131 -1.31 -2.26 -27.38
N PHE A 132 -0.61 -1.17 -27.68
CA PHE A 132 0.85 -1.04 -27.63
C PHE A 132 1.50 -1.26 -26.25
N LEU A 133 0.79 -0.99 -25.14
CA LEU A 133 1.37 -1.12 -23.79
C LEU A 133 1.43 -2.58 -23.29
N LEU A 134 0.50 -3.43 -23.75
CA LEU A 134 0.42 -4.84 -23.35
C LEU A 134 1.55 -5.67 -23.98
N GLU A 135 1.84 -5.46 -25.26
CA GLU A 135 2.92 -6.18 -25.96
C GLU A 135 4.32 -5.80 -25.48
N ALA A 136 4.56 -4.53 -25.14
CA ALA A 136 5.84 -4.08 -24.62
C ALA A 136 6.17 -4.75 -23.27
N SER A 137 5.20 -4.94 -22.38
CA SER A 137 5.45 -5.60 -21.10
C SER A 137 5.84 -7.08 -21.23
N ARG A 138 5.21 -7.80 -22.19
CA ARG A 138 5.51 -9.20 -22.50
C ARG A 138 6.88 -9.38 -23.14
N GLN A 139 7.29 -8.43 -23.99
CA GLN A 139 8.51 -8.54 -24.79
C GLN A 139 9.76 -8.03 -24.07
N TYR A 140 9.63 -7.06 -23.14
CA TYR A 140 10.78 -6.37 -22.55
C TYR A 140 11.05 -6.68 -21.07
N GLY A 141 10.21 -7.50 -20.41
CA GLY A 141 10.55 -8.06 -19.09
C GLY A 141 10.76 -7.03 -17.98
N TYR A 142 10.02 -5.91 -18.02
CA TYR A 142 10.09 -4.89 -16.98
C TYR A 142 9.59 -5.47 -15.65
N THR A 143 10.48 -5.57 -14.67
CA THR A 143 10.16 -6.13 -13.34
C THR A 143 10.01 -5.08 -12.25
N LYS A 144 10.47 -3.84 -12.51
CA LYS A 144 10.43 -2.74 -11.55
C LYS A 144 9.71 -1.53 -12.13
N LEU A 145 8.98 -0.83 -11.27
CA LEU A 145 8.27 0.40 -11.65
C LEU A 145 9.22 1.51 -12.14
N GLN A 146 10.41 1.57 -11.56
CA GLN A 146 11.44 2.56 -11.85
C GLN A 146 11.95 2.46 -13.30
N ASP A 147 11.96 1.24 -13.84
CA ASP A 147 12.39 0.95 -15.21
C ASP A 147 11.31 1.39 -16.23
N LEU A 148 10.06 1.46 -15.79
CA LEU A 148 8.90 1.88 -16.60
C LEU A 148 8.65 3.39 -16.53
N LEU A 149 9.02 4.05 -15.41
CA LEU A 149 8.73 5.46 -15.15
C LEU A 149 9.94 6.17 -14.51
N PRO A 150 10.91 6.62 -15.32
CA PRO A 150 12.06 7.35 -14.80
C PRO A 150 11.61 8.68 -14.17
N GLY A 151 11.70 8.81 -12.84
CA GLY A 151 11.43 10.03 -12.08
C GLY A 151 10.31 9.96 -11.04
N VAL A 152 9.56 8.85 -11.04
CA VAL A 152 8.62 8.48 -9.95
C VAL A 152 9.39 7.80 -8.83
#